data_AF-A0A1V6GFU1-F1
#
_entry.id   AF-A0A1V6GFU1-F1
#
_cell.length_a   1.000
_cell.length_b   1.000
_cell.length_c   1.000
_cell.angle_alpha   90.00
_cell.angle_beta   90.00
_cell.angle_gamma   90.00
#
_symmetry.space_group_name_H-M   'P 1'
#
loop_
_entity.id
_entity.type
_entity.pdbx_description
1 polymer ?
#
loop_
_entity_poly.entity_id
_entity_poly.type
_entity_poly.pdbx_seq_one_letter_code
_entity_poly.pdbx_strand_id
1 'polypeptide(L)' 'MRTVQFKHDIGDTVKVRDIGMAGRVDALSLDSNGELYRVVYWNDGNRNQVWMYDWELEPASRTNGGAK' A
#
# COMPACT_ATOMS: atom_id res chain seq x y z
N MET A 1 -18.05 -7.80 18.11
CA MET A 1 -17.40 -7.07 17.00
C MET A 1 -15.91 -7.09 17.27
N ARG A 2 -15.09 -7.65 16.37
CA ARG A 2 -13.62 -7.54 16.47
C ARG A 2 -13.19 -6.44 15.53
N THR A 3 -12.47 -5.46 16.07
CA THR A 3 -11.81 -4.43 15.27
C THR A 3 -10.51 -5.01 14.75
N VAL A 4 -10.31 -4.95 13.44
CA VAL A 4 -9.05 -5.30 12.77
C VAL A 4 -8.33 -4.00 12.49
N GLN A 5 -7.07 -3.90 12.90
CA GLN A 5 -6.21 -2.75 12.60
C GLN A 5 -5.29 -3.15 11.45
N PHE A 6 -5.36 -2.40 10.36
CA PHE A 6 -4.44 -2.53 9.24
C PHE A 6 -3.22 -1.64 9.46
N LYS A 7 -2.05 -2.06 8.95
CA LYS A 7 -0.82 -1.27 8.98
C LYS A 7 -0.85 -0.06 8.04
N HIS A 8 -1.57 -0.19 6.93
CA HIS A 8 -1.81 0.90 5.99
C HIS A 8 -3.30 1.22 5.91
N ASP A 9 -3.61 2.50 5.67
CA ASP A 9 -4.98 2.95 5.47
C ASP A 9 -5.25 3.29 4.00
N ILE A 10 -6.52 3.39 3.65
CA ILE A 10 -6.96 3.86 2.34
C ILE A 10 -6.41 5.27 2.11
N GLY A 11 -5.69 5.42 1.01
CA GLY A 11 -5.05 6.66 0.61
C GLY A 11 -3.59 6.78 1.00
N ASP A 12 -3.05 5.84 1.79
CA ASP A 12 -1.62 5.80 2.08
C ASP A 12 -0.80 5.57 0.81
N THR A 13 0.37 6.23 0.78
CA THR A 13 1.37 5.99 -0.25
C THR A 13 2.27 4.85 0.21
N VAL A 14 2.38 3.83 -0.62
CA VAL A 14 3.22 2.65 -0.39
C VAL A 14 4.12 2.45 -1.60
N LYS A 15 5.19 1.67 -1.44
CA LYS A 15 6.07 1.29 -2.54
C LYS A 15 5.97 -0.22 -2.73
N VAL A 16 5.73 -0.66 -3.96
CA VAL A 16 5.74 -2.08 -4.31
C VAL A 16 7.18 -2.55 -4.31
N ARG A 17 7.53 -3.53 -3.46
CA ARG A 17 8.92 -3.95 -3.25
C ARG A 17 9.58 -4.45 -4.54
N ASP A 18 8.91 -5.34 -5.27
CA ASP A 18 9.50 -6.06 -6.40
C ASP A 18 9.78 -5.18 -7.62
N ILE A 19 8.95 -4.17 -7.87
CA ILE A 19 9.08 -3.26 -9.02
C ILE A 19 9.60 -1.87 -8.63
N GLY A 20 9.73 -1.61 -7.32
CA GLY A 20 10.22 -0.34 -6.80
C GLY A 20 9.30 0.87 -7.03
N MET A 21 8.08 0.66 -7.52
CA MET A 21 7.15 1.74 -7.90
C MET A 21 6.32 2.22 -6.72
N ALA A 22 6.09 3.53 -6.65
CA ALA A 22 5.15 4.10 -5.70
C ALA A 22 3.71 3.87 -6.17
N GLY A 23 2.87 3.49 -5.22
CA GLY A 23 1.45 3.29 -5.41
C GLY A 23 0.64 3.87 -4.25
N ARG A 24 -0.67 3.83 -4.41
CA ARG A 24 -1.62 4.31 -3.41
C ARG A 24 -2.59 3.19 -3.05
N VAL A 25 -2.80 2.98 -1.76
CA VAL A 25 -3.80 2.03 -1.27
C VAL A 25 -5.20 2.58 -1.53
N ASP A 26 -6.06 1.80 -2.19
CA ASP A 26 -7.44 2.21 -2.49
C ASP A 26 -8.51 1.29 -1.89
N ALA A 27 -8.12 0.10 -1.43
CA ALA A 27 -8.99 -0.80 -0.69
C ALA A 27 -8.18 -1.68 0.29
N LEU A 28 -8.87 -2.10 1.35
CA LEU A 28 -8.34 -2.99 2.39
C LEU A 28 -9.21 -4.25 2.43
N SER A 29 -8.58 -5.40 2.66
CA SER A 29 -9.27 -6.67 2.85
C SER A 29 -8.49 -7.54 3.83
N LEU A 30 -9.19 -8.40 4.57
CA LEU A 30 -8.58 -9.41 5.43
C LEU A 30 -8.96 -10.79 4.90
N ASP A 31 -7.97 -11.63 4.62
CA ASP A 31 -8.17 -13.03 4.26
C ASP A 31 -7.62 -13.96 5.35
N SER A 32 -7.59 -15.27 5.08
CA SER A 32 -7.04 -16.25 6.03
C SER A 32 -5.51 -16.17 6.19
N ASN A 33 -4.82 -15.54 5.24
CA ASN A 33 -3.36 -15.46 5.18
C ASN A 33 -2.83 -14.13 5.75
N GLY A 34 -3.68 -13.11 5.83
CA GLY A 34 -3.38 -11.84 6.47
C GLY A 34 -4.07 -10.65 5.83
N GLU A 35 -3.41 -9.51 5.96
CA GLU A 35 -3.88 -8.22 5.47
C GLU A 35 -3.55 -8.05 3.99
N LEU A 36 -4.56 -7.74 3.20
CA LEU A 36 -4.48 -7.46 1.78
C LEU A 36 -4.77 -5.99 1.51
N TYR A 37 -3.92 -5.39 0.70
CA TYR A 37 -3.96 -3.99 0.31
C TYR A 37 -4.08 -3.92 -1.20
N ARG A 38 -5.13 -3.29 -1.70
CA ARG A 38 -5.23 -3.03 -3.13
C ARG A 38 -4.45 -1.76 -3.44
N VAL A 39 -3.40 -1.91 -4.24
CA VAL A 39 -2.50 -0.81 -4.59
C VAL A 39 -2.70 -0.43 -6.04
N VAL A 40 -2.95 0.85 -6.25
CA VAL A 40 -3.01 1.47 -7.57
C VAL A 40 -1.67 2.15 -7.83
N TYR A 41 -1.03 1.79 -8.93
CA TYR A 41 0.24 2.40 -9.35
C TYR A 41 0.26 2.59 -10.86
N TRP A 42 1.11 3.51 -11.30
CA TRP A 42 1.32 3.77 -12.72
C TRP A 42 2.65 3.15 -13.15
N ASN A 43 2.63 2.39 -14.24
CA ASN A 43 3.82 1.83 -14.85
C ASN A 43 3.76 2.06 -16.35
N ASP A 44 4.74 2.76 -16.91
CA ASP A 44 4.84 3.09 -18.34
C ASP A 44 3.53 3.62 -18.96
N GLY A 45 2.88 4.56 -18.27
CA GLY A 45 1.64 5.18 -18.73
C GLY A 45 0.37 4.33 -18.55
N ASN A 46 0.50 3.09 -18.07
CA ASN A 46 -0.62 2.22 -17.74
C ASN A 46 -0.93 2.27 -16.25
N ARG A 47 -2.22 2.42 -15.93
CA ARG A 47 -2.71 2.30 -14.56
C ARG A 47 -2.90 0.83 -14.23
N ASN A 48 -2.16 0.35 -13.25
CA ASN A 48 -2.27 -1.00 -12.71
C ASN A 48 -2.96 -0.96 -11.34
N GLN A 49 -3.67 -2.04 -11.03
CA GLN A 49 -4.36 -2.20 -9.75
C GLN A 49 -4.32 -3.68 -9.35
N VAL A 50 -3.66 -3.97 -8.24
CA VAL A 50 -3.41 -5.35 -7.80
C VAL A 50 -3.54 -5.44 -6.27
N TRP A 51 -4.05 -6.57 -5.78
CA TRP A 51 -4.06 -6.90 -4.36
C TRP A 51 -2.69 -7.45 -3.95
N MET A 52 -2.12 -6.89 -2.90
CA MET A 52 -0.80 -7.23 -2.39
C MET A 52 -0.87 -7.43 -0.88
N TYR A 53 -0.05 -8.33 -0.37
CA TYR A 53 0.13 -8.51 1.08
C TYR A 53 1.04 -7.43 1.65
N ASP A 54 0.95 -7.24 2.96
CA ASP A 54 1.85 -6.34 3.72
C ASP A 54 3.34 -6.54 3.38
N TRP A 55 3.79 -7.80 3.27
CA TRP A 55 5.20 -8.09 3.01
C TRP A 55 5.67 -7.76 1.58
N GLU A 56 4.76 -7.52 0.65
CA GLU A 56 5.05 -7.09 -0.73
C GLU A 56 5.17 -5.56 -0.83
N LEU A 57 4.79 -4.87 0.24
CA LEU A 57 4.78 -3.41 0.33
C LEU A 57 5.89 -2.92 1.25
N GLU A 58 6.38 -1.73 0.91
CA GLU A 58 7.25 -0.93 1.75
C GLU A 58 6.54 0.37 2.07
N PRO A 59 6.72 0.92 3.28
CA PRO A 59 6.26 2.27 3.58
C PRO A 59 6.92 3.22 2.59
N ALA A 60 6.13 4.03 1.88
CA ALA A 60 6.72 5.09 1.08
C ALA A 60 7.44 6.01 2.07
N SER A 61 8.76 6.11 1.93
CA SER A 61 9.59 6.91 2.82
C SER A 61 9.00 8.32 2.89
N ARG A 62 8.37 8.67 4.01
CA ARG A 62 8.10 10.07 4.34
C ARG A 62 9.47 10.72 4.43
N THR A 63 9.89 11.46 3.41
CA THR A 63 10.84 12.54 3.63
C THR A 63 10.15 13.43 4.65
N ASN A 64 10.57 13.30 5.91
CA ASN A 64 10.15 14.16 7.00
C ASN A 64 10.40 15.60 6.55
N GLY A 65 9.34 16.27 6.10
CA GLY A 65 9.26 17.72 6.08
C GLY A 65 9.18 18.17 7.54
N GLY A 66 10.33 18.14 8.21
CA GLY A 66 10.53 18.81 9.48
C GLY A 66 10.46 20.31 9.22
N ALA A 67 9.26 20.87 9.27
CA ALA A 67 9.09 22.29 9.51
C ALA A 67 9.23 22.49 11.03
N LYS A 68 10.37 23.07 11.43
CA LYS A 68 10.55 23.69 12.74
C LYS A 68 9.64 24.90 12.88
#